data_AF-H2XYX1-F1
#
_entry.id   AF-H2XYX1-F1
#
_cell.length_a   1.000
_cell.length_b   1.000
_cell.length_c   1.000
_cell.angle_alpha   90.00
_cell.angle_beta   90.00
_cell.angle_gamma   90.00
#
_symmetry.space_group_name_H-M   'P 1'
#
loop_
_entity.id
_entity.type
_entity.pdbx_description
1 polymer ?
#
loop_
_entity_poly.entity_id
_entity_poly.type
_entity_poly.pdbx_seq_one_letter_code
_entity_poly.pdbx_strand_id
1 'polypeptide(L)' 'MDFKEGFLFDTDKADGQYKKTADNTKLRKYLPEFQFTPFAQALKETCDWFVENYHRARK' A
#
# COMPACT_ATOMS: atom_id res chain seq x y z
N MET A 1 -10.43 9.13 17.62
CA MET A 1 -10.54 10.20 16.61
C MET A 1 -11.50 9.68 15.56
N ASP A 2 -12.75 10.13 15.58
CA ASP A 2 -13.73 9.71 14.60
C ASP A 2 -13.70 10.70 13.44
N PHE A 3 -13.14 10.28 12.31
CA PHE A 3 -13.14 11.06 11.08
C PHE A 3 -14.55 11.02 10.48
N LYS A 4 -15.27 12.16 10.55
CA LYS A 4 -16.71 12.24 10.21
C LYS A 4 -17.01 12.76 8.80
N GLU A 5 -16.01 13.22 8.05
CA GLU A 5 -16.24 13.94 6.78
C GLU A 5 -16.23 13.07 5.52
N GLY A 6 -16.07 11.75 5.65
CA GLY A 6 -16.10 10.84 4.50
C GLY A 6 -14.90 10.99 3.56
N PHE A 7 -14.78 10.10 2.59
CA PHE A 7 -13.67 10.12 1.64
C PHE A 7 -14.00 11.04 0.45
N LEU A 8 -13.15 12.04 0.18
CA LEU A 8 -13.30 12.97 -0.93
C LEU A 8 -12.24 12.69 -2.01
N PHE A 9 -12.69 12.54 -3.26
CA PHE A 9 -11.82 12.44 -4.42
C PHE A 9 -11.60 13.84 -5.01
N ASP A 10 -10.42 14.42 -4.79
CA ASP A 10 -10.02 15.68 -5.41
C ASP A 10 -9.61 15.44 -6.87
N THR A 11 -10.41 15.94 -7.81
CA THR A 11 -10.19 15.80 -9.26
C THR A 11 -9.48 16.99 -9.91
N ASP A 12 -9.07 18.00 -9.14
CA ASP A 12 -8.32 19.16 -9.66
C ASP A 12 -6.86 18.79 -9.98
N LYS A 13 -6.41 17.61 -9.52
CA LYS A 13 -5.08 17.06 -9.76
C LYS A 13 -5.15 15.98 -10.83
N ALA A 14 -4.13 15.90 -11.67
CA ALA A 14 -4.02 14.84 -12.66
C ALA A 14 -3.73 13.49 -11.98
N ASP A 15 -4.42 12.43 -12.41
CA ASP A 15 -4.31 11.05 -11.90
C ASP A 15 -2.91 10.42 -12.05
N GLY A 16 -2.07 11.00 -12.92
CA GLY A 16 -0.78 10.45 -13.29
C GLY A 16 -0.89 9.26 -14.24
N GLN A 17 0.06 8.34 -14.16
CA GLN A 17 0.10 7.17 -15.03
C GLN A 17 -0.96 6.14 -14.60
N TYR A 18 -1.96 5.89 -15.44
CA TYR A 18 -3.05 4.96 -15.15
C TYR A 18 -2.58 3.53 -14.82
N LYS A 19 -1.57 3.02 -15.52
CA LYS A 19 -0.99 1.68 -15.26
C LYS A 19 0.51 1.66 -15.44
N LYS A 20 1.20 0.96 -14.53
CA LYS A 20 2.62 0.60 -14.59
C LYS A 20 2.78 -0.89 -14.33
N THR A 21 2.09 -1.70 -15.15
CA THR A 21 2.08 -3.15 -14.99
C THR A 21 3.49 -3.72 -15.18
N ALA A 22 3.98 -4.46 -14.20
CA ALA A 22 5.25 -5.17 -14.27
C ALA A 22 4.99 -6.67 -14.44
N ASP A 23 5.84 -7.34 -15.22
CA ASP A 23 5.81 -8.80 -15.38
C ASP A 23 6.63 -9.48 -14.27
N ASN A 24 6.02 -10.44 -13.56
CA ASN A 24 6.67 -11.22 -12.52
C ASN A 24 6.98 -12.68 -12.95
N THR A 25 6.85 -13.02 -14.24
CA THR A 25 7.10 -14.37 -14.76
C THR A 25 8.48 -14.90 -14.38
N LYS A 26 9.53 -14.07 -14.46
CA LYS A 26 10.88 -14.45 -14.04
C LYS A 26 10.93 -14.84 -12.55
N LEU A 27 10.30 -14.07 -11.68
CA LEU A 27 10.25 -14.36 -10.24
C LEU A 27 9.56 -15.71 -9.98
N ARG A 28 8.40 -15.94 -10.60
CA ARG A 28 7.63 -17.18 -10.45
C ARG A 28 8.34 -18.41 -11.00
N LYS A 29 9.17 -18.23 -12.05
CA LYS A 29 10.03 -19.31 -12.55
C LYS A 29 11.05 -19.78 -11.52
N TYR A 30 11.69 -18.85 -10.80
CA TYR A 30 12.71 -19.20 -9.80
C TYR A 30 12.12 -19.56 -8.43
N LEU A 31 10.98 -18.97 -8.06
CA LEU A 31 10.34 -19.13 -6.75
C LEU A 31 8.84 -19.39 -6.90
N PRO A 32 8.43 -20.60 -7.33
CA PRO A 32 7.03 -20.91 -7.59
C PRO A 32 6.19 -20.87 -6.30
N GLU A 33 6.71 -21.41 -5.20
CA GLU A 33 5.99 -21.57 -3.93
C GLU A 33 6.01 -20.32 -3.03
N PHE A 34 6.66 -19.23 -3.47
CA PHE A 34 6.71 -18.00 -2.67
C PHE A 34 5.31 -17.43 -2.45
N GLN A 35 4.95 -17.26 -1.18
CA GLN A 35 3.69 -16.67 -0.76
C GLN A 35 3.91 -15.20 -0.37
N PHE A 36 3.22 -14.30 -1.05
CA PHE A 36 3.18 -12.89 -0.67
C PHE A 36 2.27 -12.72 0.54
N THR A 37 2.59 -11.77 1.41
CA THR A 37 1.68 -11.34 2.47
C THR A 37 0.38 -10.82 1.84
N PRO A 38 -0.80 -11.26 2.31
CA PRO A 38 -2.07 -10.71 1.88
C PRO A 38 -2.10 -9.18 2.05
N PHE A 39 -2.57 -8.46 1.03
CA PHE A 39 -2.44 -7.00 0.99
C PHE A 39 -3.10 -6.31 2.20
N ALA A 40 -4.29 -6.75 2.60
CA ALA A 40 -4.99 -6.20 3.76
C ALA A 40 -4.23 -6.39 5.07
N GLN A 41 -3.56 -7.54 5.24
CA GLN A 41 -2.72 -7.82 6.40
C GLN A 41 -1.51 -6.88 6.42
N ALA A 42 -0.77 -6.80 5.31
CA ALA A 42 0.41 -5.94 5.20
C ALA A 42 0.06 -4.46 5.45
N LEU A 43 -1.08 -4.00 4.93
CA LEU A 43 -1.55 -2.63 5.15
C LEU A 43 -1.84 -2.37 6.63
N LYS A 44 -2.56 -3.29 7.28
CA LYS A 44 -2.86 -3.18 8.71
C LYS A 44 -1.59 -3.10 9.55
N GLU A 45 -0.67 -4.05 9.35
CA GLU A 45 0.61 -4.09 10.09
C GLU A 45 1.43 -2.82 9.88
N THR A 46 1.45 -2.28 8.66
CA THR A 46 2.16 -1.03 8.34
C THR A 46 1.51 0.18 9.03
N CYS A 47 0.18 0.27 9.02
CA CYS A 47 -0.55 1.34 9.71
C CYS A 47 -0.37 1.28 11.23
N ASP A 48 -0.44 0.09 11.82
CA ASP A 48 -0.21 -0.12 13.25
C ASP A 48 1.21 0.31 13.63
N TRP A 49 2.22 -0.14 12.87
CA TRP A 49 3.60 0.28 13.08
C TRP A 49 3.76 1.80 13.00
N PHE A 50 3.12 2.46 12.02
CA PHE A 50 3.20 3.91 11.87
C PHE A 50 2.64 4.66 13.07
N VAL A 51 1.50 4.21 13.60
CA VAL A 51 0.89 4.83 14.80
C VAL A 51 1.80 4.66 16.01
N GLU A 52 2.32 3.44 16.24
CA GLU A 52 3.19 3.13 17.37
C GLU A 52 4.54 3.88 17.30
N ASN A 53 5.05 4.10 16.09
CA ASN A 53 6.38 4.64 15.85
C ASN A 53 6.36 6.07 15.28
N TYR A 54 5.22 6.77 15.38
CA TYR A 54 5.03 8.09 14.77
C TYR A 54 6.11 9.12 15.16
N HIS A 55 6.60 9.03 16.41
CA HIS A 55 7.67 9.88 16.94
C HIS A 55 9.04 9.70 16.23
N ARG A 56 9.26 8.57 15.55
CA ARG A 56 10.52 8.22 14.85
C ARG A 56 10.35 8.06 13.34
N ALA A 57 9.13 7.86 12.87
CA ALA A 57 8.85 7.72 11.45
C ALA A 57 9.26 8.97 10.65
N ARG A 58 9.71 8.79 9.41
CA ARG A 58 9.93 9.89 8.48
C ARG A 58 8.57 10.46 8.08
N LYS A 59 8.45 11.79 8.14
CA LYS A 59 7.23 12.56 7.85
C LYS A 59 7.52 13.65 6.84
#